data_AF-A0A1P8LXH3-F1
#
_entry.id   AF-A0A1P8LXH3-F1
#
_cell.length_a   1.000
_cell.length_b   1.000
_cell.length_c   1.000
_cell.angle_alpha   90.00
_cell.angle_beta   90.00
_cell.angle_gamma   90.00
#
_symmetry.space_group_name_H-M   'P 1'
#
loop_
_entity.id
_entity.type
_entity.pdbx_description
1 polymer ?
#
loop_
_entity_poly.entity_id
_entity_poly.type
_entity_poly.pdbx_seq_one_letter_code
_entity_poly.pdbx_strand_id
1 'polypeptide(L)'
;MLPEWQVTPRSTGDAARWRGRLEALVVYRSSGQDWPRHRGAASAEEHQLGVWIHTQRFMLRRGSLDAAKIQALDAALPGWRTGRRSGRKPAQDV
;
A
#
# COMPACT_ATOMS: atom_id res chain seq x y z
N MET A 1 2.43 -43.30 8.24
CA MET A 1 3.36 -42.19 8.54
C MET A 1 2.89 -40.98 7.74
N LEU A 2 2.68 -39.83 8.38
CA LEU A 2 2.39 -38.55 7.73
C LEU A 2 3.53 -37.59 8.10
N PRO A 3 4.13 -36.88 7.14
CA PRO A 3 4.06 -35.41 7.22
C PRO A 3 4.21 -34.69 5.86
N GLU A 4 3.23 -33.85 5.49
CA GLU A 4 3.39 -32.80 4.47
C GLU A 4 2.48 -31.62 4.88
N TRP A 5 2.85 -30.87 5.92
CA TRP A 5 2.17 -29.62 6.27
C TRP A 5 2.59 -28.56 5.23
N GLN A 6 1.89 -28.64 4.11
CA GLN A 6 1.97 -27.86 2.88
C GLN A 6 2.34 -26.38 3.09
N VAL A 7 3.49 -25.97 2.54
CA VAL A 7 3.72 -24.58 2.16
C VAL A 7 2.82 -24.29 0.97
N THR A 8 1.61 -23.76 1.23
CA THR A 8 0.56 -23.68 0.20
C THR A 8 0.92 -22.72 -0.96
N PRO A 9 0.61 -23.07 -2.23
CA PRO A 9 0.82 -22.21 -3.40
C PRO A 9 -0.06 -20.95 -3.48
N ARG A 10 -0.92 -20.69 -2.47
CA ARG A 10 -1.78 -19.48 -2.42
C ARG A 10 -0.97 -18.19 -2.27
N SER A 11 0.22 -18.26 -1.67
CA SER A 11 1.10 -17.12 -1.42
C SER A 11 1.62 -16.47 -2.71
N THR A 12 1.77 -17.24 -3.80
CA THR A 12 2.29 -16.72 -5.08
C THR A 12 1.28 -15.81 -5.78
N GLY A 13 0.00 -16.18 -5.78
CA GLY A 13 -1.06 -15.37 -6.40
C GLY A 13 -1.29 -14.05 -5.66
N ASP A 14 -1.21 -14.08 -4.32
CA ASP A 14 -1.34 -12.87 -3.50
C ASP A 14 -0.17 -11.91 -3.70
N ALA A 15 1.06 -12.44 -3.81
CA ALA A 15 2.25 -11.66 -4.13
C ALA A 15 2.19 -11.02 -5.52
N ALA A 16 1.70 -11.73 -6.53
CA ALA A 16 1.52 -11.19 -7.88
C ALA A 16 0.48 -10.07 -7.91
N ARG A 17 -0.68 -10.26 -7.25
CA ARG A 17 -1.70 -9.23 -7.10
C ARG A 17 -1.18 -8.02 -6.32
N TRP A 18 -0.38 -8.25 -5.28
CA TRP A 18 0.26 -7.18 -4.50
C TRP A 18 1.20 -6.34 -5.38
N ARG A 19 2.03 -7.00 -6.18
CA ARG A 19 2.96 -6.32 -7.10
C ARG A 19 2.24 -5.57 -8.21
N GLY A 20 1.19 -6.15 -8.80
CA GLY A 20 0.37 -5.44 -9.79
C GLY A 20 -0.29 -4.18 -9.23
N ARG A 21 -0.73 -4.20 -7.96
CA ARG A 21 -1.26 -3.00 -7.29
C ARG A 21 -0.18 -1.95 -7.00
N LEU A 22 1.03 -2.39 -6.64
CA LEU A 22 2.17 -1.49 -6.47
C LEU A 22 2.49 -0.78 -7.80
N GLU A 23 2.60 -1.53 -8.89
CA GLU A 23 2.87 -0.97 -10.22
C GLU A 23 1.78 0.00 -10.66
N ALA A 24 0.50 -0.37 -10.51
CA ALA A 24 -0.61 0.53 -10.81
C ALA A 24 -0.54 1.83 -9.99
N LEU A 25 -0.14 1.76 -8.72
CA LEU A 25 0.04 2.94 -7.87
C LEU A 25 1.25 3.79 -8.29
N VAL A 26 2.35 3.17 -8.72
CA VAL A 26 3.53 3.86 -9.25
C VAL A 26 3.19 4.59 -10.55
N VAL A 27 2.47 3.94 -11.46
CA VAL A 27 1.98 4.55 -12.70
C VAL A 27 1.07 5.73 -12.35
N TYR A 28 0.11 5.54 -11.45
CA TYR A 28 -0.79 6.61 -11.00
C TYR A 28 -0.02 7.82 -10.44
N ARG A 29 1.00 7.59 -9.61
CA ARG A 29 1.85 8.67 -9.06
C ARG A 29 2.75 9.31 -10.10
N SER A 30 3.22 8.54 -11.08
CA SER A 30 4.07 9.03 -12.18
C SER A 30 3.29 9.91 -13.16
N SER A 31 1.98 9.70 -13.30
CA SER A 31 1.09 10.56 -14.09
C SER A 31 0.89 11.98 -13.51
N GLY A 32 1.59 12.33 -12.43
CA GLY A 32 1.43 13.62 -11.75
C GLY A 32 0.23 13.68 -10.80
N GLN A 33 -0.51 12.57 -10.66
CA GLN A 33 -1.57 12.46 -9.66
C GLN A 33 -0.97 12.37 -8.24
N ASP A 34 -1.65 13.01 -7.30
CA ASP A 34 -1.35 12.91 -5.87
C ASP A 34 -1.85 11.54 -5.34
N TRP A 35 -1.80 11.28 -4.03
CA TRP A 35 -2.16 9.97 -3.50
C TRP A 35 -3.63 9.60 -3.76
N PRO A 36 -3.92 8.36 -4.20
CA PRO A 36 -5.27 7.92 -4.52
C PRO A 36 -6.19 8.03 -3.32
N ARG A 37 -7.41 8.50 -3.56
CA ARG A 37 -8.41 8.66 -2.51
C ARG A 37 -9.28 7.41 -2.41
N HIS A 38 -9.40 6.87 -1.20
CA HIS A 38 -10.44 5.87 -0.93
C HIS A 38 -11.83 6.52 -0.75
N ARG A 39 -11.93 7.82 -0.48
CA ARG A 39 -13.21 8.54 -0.35
C ARG A 39 -13.29 9.63 -1.43
N GLY A 40 -14.36 9.59 -2.23
CA GLY A 40 -14.54 10.51 -3.36
C GLY A 40 -13.56 10.27 -4.50
N ALA A 41 -13.20 9.01 -4.76
CA ALA A 41 -12.36 8.63 -5.88
C ALA A 41 -13.06 8.96 -7.20
N ALA A 42 -12.30 9.45 -8.18
CA ALA A 42 -12.85 9.73 -9.51
C ALA A 42 -13.17 8.44 -10.28
N SER A 43 -12.54 7.32 -9.90
CA SER A 43 -12.71 6.01 -10.55
C SER A 43 -12.63 4.88 -9.55
N ALA A 44 -13.22 3.73 -9.89
CA ALA A 44 -13.16 2.52 -9.08
C ALA A 44 -11.71 2.05 -8.85
N GLU A 45 -10.83 2.23 -9.85
CA GLU A 45 -9.41 1.91 -9.74
C GLU A 45 -8.71 2.78 -8.69
N GLU A 46 -8.92 4.10 -8.72
CA GLU A 46 -8.39 5.02 -7.70
C GLU A 46 -8.90 4.63 -6.30
N HIS A 47 -10.20 4.30 -6.17
CA HIS A 47 -10.77 3.87 -4.91
C HIS A 47 -10.05 2.62 -4.38
N GLN A 48 -9.86 1.61 -5.22
CA GLN A 48 -9.17 0.37 -4.86
C GLN A 48 -7.71 0.61 -4.47
N LEU A 49 -6.98 1.46 -5.20
CA LEU A 49 -5.60 1.83 -4.86
C LEU A 49 -5.54 2.58 -3.52
N GLY A 50 -6.50 3.48 -3.29
CA GLY A 50 -6.64 4.22 -2.03
C GLY A 50 -6.92 3.31 -0.84
N VAL A 51 -7.82 2.34 -1.00
CA VAL A 51 -8.10 1.32 0.03
C VAL A 51 -6.87 0.43 0.24
N TRP A 52 -6.20 0.01 -0.83
CA TRP A 52 -5.03 -0.85 -0.74
C TRP A 52 -3.88 -0.20 0.03
N ILE A 53 -3.51 1.05 -0.30
CA ILE A 53 -2.44 1.75 0.41
C ILE A 53 -2.82 2.04 1.87
N HIS A 54 -4.11 2.28 2.15
CA HIS A 54 -4.61 2.40 3.52
C HIS A 54 -4.42 1.10 4.30
N THR A 55 -4.78 -0.04 3.72
CA THR A 55 -4.57 -1.36 4.31
C THR A 55 -3.10 -1.66 4.55
N GLN A 56 -2.20 -1.33 3.62
CA GLN A 56 -0.75 -1.51 3.82
C GLN A 56 -0.25 -0.71 5.03
N ARG A 57 -0.69 0.55 5.17
CA ARG A 57 -0.32 1.42 6.30
C ARG A 57 -0.90 0.91 7.61
N PHE A 58 -2.12 0.37 7.59
CA PHE A 58 -2.72 -0.28 8.75
C PHE A 58 -1.92 -1.52 9.18
N MET A 59 -1.55 -2.40 8.24
CA MET A 59 -0.74 -3.58 8.53
C MET A 59 0.67 -3.22 9.04
N LEU A 60 1.29 -2.17 8.49
CA LEU A 60 2.56 -1.64 8.98
C LEU A 60 2.46 -1.20 10.44
N ARG A 61 1.41 -0.43 10.79
CA ARG A 61 1.15 0.02 12.17
C ARG A 61 0.89 -1.14 13.13
N ARG A 62 0.34 -2.26 12.63
CA ARG A 62 0.13 -3.49 13.40
C ARG A 62 1.36 -4.41 13.46
N GLY A 63 2.44 -4.08 12.74
CA GLY A 63 3.62 -4.94 12.64
C GLY A 63 3.38 -6.26 11.89
N SER A 64 2.30 -6.37 11.12
CA SER A 64 1.94 -7.58 10.36
C SER A 64 2.30 -7.47 8.87
N LEU A 65 3.02 -6.43 8.47
CA LEU A 65 3.46 -6.23 7.10
C LEU A 65 4.88 -6.75 6.90
N ASP A 66 5.07 -7.57 5.86
CA ASP A 66 6.39 -8.15 5.54
C ASP A 66 7.44 -7.08 5.25
N ALA A 67 8.65 -7.27 5.77
CA ALA A 67 9.79 -6.38 5.51
C ALA A 67 10.10 -6.24 4.01
N ALA A 68 9.90 -7.30 3.21
CA ALA A 68 10.06 -7.25 1.76
C ALA A 68 9.06 -6.30 1.09
N LYS A 69 7.80 -6.30 1.54
CA LYS A 69 6.75 -5.39 1.04
C LYS A 69 7.04 -3.95 1.44
N ILE A 70 7.53 -3.74 2.67
CA ILE A 70 7.94 -2.41 3.16
C ILE A 70 9.06 -1.84 2.29
N GLN A 71 10.13 -2.60 2.07
CA GLN A 71 11.26 -2.16 1.24
C GLN A 71 10.82 -1.84 -0.20
N ALA A 72 9.98 -2.68 -0.79
CA ALA A 72 9.46 -2.44 -2.14
C ALA A 72 8.58 -1.17 -2.20
N LEU A 73 7.75 -0.91 -1.19
CA LEU A 73 6.96 0.33 -1.09
C LEU A 73 7.84 1.56 -0.85
N ASP A 74 8.84 1.46 0.04
CA ASP A 74 9.76 2.57 0.33
C ASP A 74 10.62 2.91 -0.90
N ALA A 75 11.05 1.90 -1.67
CA ALA A 75 11.80 2.09 -2.91
C ALA A 75 10.96 2.68 -4.05
N ALA A 76 9.73 2.19 -4.23
CA ALA A 76 8.88 2.61 -5.34
C ALA A 76 8.13 3.93 -5.07
N LEU A 77 7.81 4.21 -3.81
CA LEU A 77 6.84 5.24 -3.43
C LEU A 77 7.28 5.99 -2.17
N PRO A 78 8.32 6.85 -2.25
CA PRO A 78 8.77 7.64 -1.11
C PRO A 78 7.62 8.48 -0.54
N GLY A 79 7.35 8.35 0.77
CA GLY A 79 6.27 9.05 1.46
C GLY A 79 4.93 8.30 1.56
N TRP A 80 4.85 7.04 1.12
CA TRP A 80 3.62 6.24 1.25
C TRP A 80 3.14 6.05 2.69
N ARG A 81 4.08 6.07 3.66
CA ARG A 81 3.81 5.91 5.10
C ARG A 81 3.02 7.08 5.68
N THR A 82 3.25 8.29 5.19
CA THR A 82 2.58 9.55 5.60
C THR A 82 1.44 9.95 4.66
N GLY A 83 1.44 9.48 3.42
CA GLY A 83 0.39 9.71 2.42
C GLY A 83 0.35 11.18 1.98
N ARG A 84 -0.83 11.69 1.57
CA ARG A 84 -0.98 13.14 1.42
C ARG A 84 -0.60 13.77 2.75
N ARG A 85 0.25 14.80 2.72
CA ARG A 85 0.46 15.67 3.87
C ARG A 85 -0.93 16.18 4.26
N SER A 86 -1.54 15.57 5.27
CA SER A 86 -2.73 16.10 5.90
C SER A 86 -2.35 17.51 6.28
N GLY A 87 -3.07 18.50 5.73
CA GLY A 87 -2.96 19.89 6.15
C GLY A 87 -3.46 20.09 7.58
N ARG A 88 -3.12 19.19 8.50
CA ARG A 88 -3.13 19.51 9.92
C ARG A 88 -1.99 20.49 10.09
N LYS A 89 -2.33 21.79 10.13
CA LYS A 89 -1.43 22.82 10.66
C LYS A 89 -0.73 22.20 11.88
N PRO A 90 0.60 22.26 12.01
CA PRO A 90 1.20 22.01 13.30
C PRO A 90 0.47 22.97 14.26
N ALA A 91 -0.16 22.42 15.29
CA ALA A 91 -0.47 23.22 16.46
C ALA A 91 0.91 23.67 16.95
N GLN A 92 1.23 24.91 16.60
CA GLN A 92 2.37 25.63 17.16
C GLN A 92 1.98 25.79 18.62
N ASP A 93 2.54 24.98 19.49
CA ASP A 93 2.48 25.19 20.93
C ASP A 93 3.75 25.99 21.26
N VAL A 94 3.57 27.29 21.53
CA VAL A 94 4.58 28.23 22.02
C VAL A 94 4.05 28.87 23.29
#